data_AF-A0AA97E1J5-F1
#
_entry.id   AF-A0AA97E1J5-F1
#
_cell.length_a   1.000
_cell.length_b   1.000
_cell.length_c   1.000
_cell.angle_alpha   90.00
_cell.angle_beta   90.00
_cell.angle_gamma   90.00
#
_symmetry.space_group_name_H-M   'P 1'
#
loop_
_entity.id
_entity.type
_entity.pdbx_description
1 polymer ?
#
loop_
_entity_poly.entity_id
_entity_poly.type
_entity_poly.pdbx_seq_one_letter_code
_entity_poly.pdbx_strand_id
1 'polypeptide(L)'
;MIRIDGSLYFGSVDYVQKEMARLVREDSKHLIIIAKGINFMDISGVHLLEAEILNGKKVGREVRVCSLKGTVLDEIQSMTSFQSVLKYHLSKNSKEAIAGMLMEIDKEQCRHCPARIFNECTNFPVHHRSPKLL
;
A
#
# COMPACT_ATOMS: atom_id res chain seq x y z
N MET A 1 6.39 2.13 -3.14
CA MET A 1 5.50 0.96 -3.40
C MET A 1 6.39 -0.27 -3.47
N ILE A 2 5.95 -1.38 -2.90
CA ILE A 2 6.69 -2.65 -2.95
C ILE A 2 5.78 -3.75 -3.46
N ARG A 3 6.36 -4.80 -4.02
CA ARG A 3 5.64 -5.98 -4.49
C ARG A 3 6.13 -7.21 -3.72
N ILE A 4 5.17 -8.05 -3.31
CA ILE A 4 5.46 -9.34 -2.70
C ILE A 4 5.03 -10.43 -3.67
N ASP A 5 5.97 -11.31 -3.99
CA ASP A 5 5.76 -12.51 -4.83
C ASP A 5 6.08 -13.76 -4.00
N GLY A 6 5.26 -14.81 -4.14
CA GLY A 6 5.45 -16.09 -3.44
C GLY A 6 4.29 -16.44 -2.51
N SER A 7 4.59 -17.04 -1.36
CA SER A 7 3.60 -17.42 -0.35
C SER A 7 4.03 -16.88 1.01
N LEU A 8 3.07 -16.42 1.81
CA LEU A 8 3.33 -15.93 3.17
C LEU A 8 2.91 -16.99 4.18
N TYR A 9 3.88 -17.68 4.74
CA TYR A 9 3.65 -18.71 5.73
C TYR A 9 4.77 -18.72 6.77
N PHE A 10 4.62 -19.50 7.84
CA PHE A 10 5.60 -19.55 8.93
C PHE A 10 7.08 -19.63 8.47
N GLY A 11 7.37 -20.38 7.40
CA GLY A 11 8.73 -20.54 6.88
C GLY A 11 9.25 -19.40 5.99
N SER A 12 8.40 -18.44 5.58
CA SER A 12 8.79 -17.35 4.67
C SER A 12 8.67 -15.95 5.28
N VAL A 13 7.87 -15.77 6.33
CA VAL A 13 7.57 -14.44 6.89
C VAL A 13 8.80 -13.67 7.36
N ASP A 14 9.77 -14.32 8.00
CA ASP A 14 11.01 -13.68 8.46
C ASP A 14 11.84 -13.10 7.30
N TYR A 15 11.95 -13.86 6.21
CA TYR A 15 12.66 -13.42 5.02
C TYR A 15 11.94 -12.24 4.36
N VAL A 16 10.62 -12.35 4.19
CA VAL A 16 9.81 -11.29 3.59
C VAL A 16 9.86 -10.03 4.43
N GLN A 17 9.77 -10.13 5.76
CA GLN A 17 9.85 -8.98 6.66
C GLN A 17 11.18 -8.23 6.51
N LYS A 18 12.31 -8.96 6.51
CA LYS A 18 13.64 -8.36 6.34
C LYS A 18 13.76 -7.65 4.99
N GLU A 19 13.22 -8.25 3.93
CA GLU A 19 13.26 -7.65 2.60
C GLU A 19 12.37 -6.41 2.50
N MET A 20 11.17 -6.43 3.10
CA MET A 20 10.33 -5.23 3.19
C MET A 20 11.05 -4.11 3.93
N ALA A 21 11.66 -4.40 5.09
CA ALA A 21 12.40 -3.41 5.87
C ALA A 21 13.57 -2.79 5.08
N ARG A 22 14.22 -3.57 4.21
CA ARG A 22 15.29 -3.08 3.33
C ARG A 22 14.79 -2.15 2.22
N LEU A 23 13.60 -2.40 1.69
CA LEU A 23 13.02 -1.64 0.57
C LEU A 23 12.26 -0.39 1.01
N VAL A 24 11.73 -0.37 2.23
CA VAL A 24 10.93 0.75 2.74
C VAL A 24 11.83 1.83 3.31
N ARG A 25 11.81 3.02 2.71
CA ARG A 25 12.53 4.17 3.24
C ARG A 25 11.85 4.70 4.51
N GLU A 26 12.67 5.11 5.48
CA GLU A 26 12.20 5.64 6.78
C GLU A 26 11.28 6.86 6.62
N ASP A 27 11.58 7.75 5.67
CA ASP A 27 10.86 9.00 5.40
C ASP A 27 9.55 8.83 4.61
N SER A 28 9.20 7.61 4.19
CA SER A 28 8.01 7.36 3.39
C SER A 28 6.73 7.50 4.24
N LYS A 29 5.89 8.50 3.92
CA LYS A 29 4.57 8.68 4.57
C LYS A 29 3.51 7.67 4.13
N HIS A 30 3.68 7.06 2.96
CA HIS A 30 2.74 6.08 2.42
C HIS A 30 3.46 4.87 1.86
N LEU A 31 2.96 3.68 2.16
CA LEU A 31 3.43 2.41 1.61
C LEU A 31 2.25 1.65 0.99
N ILE A 32 2.37 1.34 -0.29
CA ILE A 32 1.45 0.41 -0.97
C ILE A 32 2.20 -0.90 -1.21
N ILE A 33 1.65 -1.98 -0.67
CA ILE A 33 2.11 -3.36 -0.83
C ILE A 33 1.24 -4.02 -1.91
N ILE A 34 1.85 -4.38 -3.04
CA ILE A 34 1.19 -5.09 -4.13
C ILE A 34 1.28 -6.60 -3.85
N ALA A 35 0.16 -7.20 -3.48
CA ALA A 35 0.02 -8.60 -3.08
C ALA A 35 -0.42 -9.54 -4.21
N LYS A 36 -0.41 -9.09 -5.48
CA LYS A 36 -0.84 -9.89 -6.65
C LYS A 36 -0.07 -11.20 -6.79
N GLY A 37 1.20 -11.21 -6.36
CA GLY A 37 2.07 -12.37 -6.42
C GLY A 37 1.90 -13.38 -5.29
N ILE A 38 1.07 -13.06 -4.29
CA ILE A 38 0.82 -13.94 -3.15
C ILE A 38 -0.14 -15.06 -3.58
N ASN A 39 0.32 -16.31 -3.51
CA ASN A 39 -0.46 -17.49 -3.91
C ASN A 39 -1.12 -18.21 -2.73
N PHE A 40 -0.56 -18.06 -1.53
CA PHE A 40 -1.02 -18.70 -0.30
C PHE A 40 -0.65 -17.81 0.88
N MET A 41 -1.50 -17.77 1.90
CA MET A 41 -1.25 -17.03 3.13
C MET A 41 -1.81 -17.79 4.35
N ASP A 42 -0.95 -18.11 5.31
CA ASP A 42 -1.37 -18.63 6.61
C ASP A 42 -1.55 -17.48 7.63
N ILE A 43 -1.88 -17.84 8.89
CA ILE A 43 -2.05 -16.87 9.97
C ILE A 43 -0.80 -16.04 10.27
N SER A 44 0.39 -16.61 10.09
CA SER A 44 1.66 -15.90 10.26
C SER A 44 1.83 -14.84 9.17
N GLY A 45 1.43 -15.16 7.94
CA GLY A 45 1.41 -14.22 6.84
C GLY A 45 0.43 -13.06 7.06
N VAL A 46 -0.75 -13.33 7.63
CA VAL A 46 -1.69 -12.29 8.07
C VAL A 46 -1.02 -11.40 9.13
N HIS A 47 -0.47 -12.00 10.20
CA HIS A 47 0.18 -11.25 11.28
C HIS A 47 1.34 -10.39 10.79
N LEU A 48 2.11 -10.85 9.80
CA LEU A 48 3.16 -10.05 9.19
C LEU A 48 2.61 -8.75 8.59
N LEU A 49 1.57 -8.83 7.76
CA LEU A 49 0.98 -7.63 7.14
C LEU A 49 0.31 -6.72 8.17
N GLU A 50 -0.31 -7.28 9.20
CA GLU A 50 -0.86 -6.50 10.31
C GLU A 50 0.22 -5.77 11.10
N ALA A 51 1.32 -6.44 11.39
CA ALA A 51 2.46 -5.84 12.08
C ALA A 51 3.01 -4.66 11.26
N GLU A 52 3.14 -4.80 9.94
CA GLU A 52 3.56 -3.70 9.07
C GLU A 52 2.58 -2.51 9.10
N ILE A 53 1.27 -2.76 9.08
CA ILE A 53 0.25 -1.70 9.21
C ILE A 53 0.38 -0.97 10.54
N LEU A 54 0.47 -1.73 11.64
CA LEU A 54 0.55 -1.17 13.00
C LEU A 54 1.87 -0.42 13.22
N ASN A 55 2.99 -0.95 12.73
CA ASN A 55 4.29 -0.31 12.82
C ASN A 55 4.35 0.96 11.96
N GLY A 56 3.74 0.93 10.77
CA GLY A 56 3.56 2.12 9.94
C GLY A 56 2.85 3.23 10.70
N LYS A 57 1.71 2.93 11.33
CA LYS A 57 0.94 3.91 12.13
C LYS A 57 1.78 4.54 13.25
N LYS A 58 2.61 3.76 13.94
CA LYS A 58 3.51 4.28 15.01
C LYS A 58 4.49 5.33 14.50
N VAL A 59 4.92 5.24 13.24
CA VAL A 59 5.86 6.18 12.62
C VAL A 59 5.18 7.19 11.69
N GLY A 60 3.84 7.29 11.74
CA GLY A 60 3.08 8.21 10.89
C GLY A 60 3.06 7.83 9.41
N ARG A 61 3.24 6.54 9.09
CA ARG A 61 3.15 5.98 7.75
C ARG A 61 1.84 5.23 7.56
N GLU A 62 1.10 5.58 6.51
CA GLU A 62 -0.08 4.84 6.11
C GLU A 62 0.30 3.65 5.20
N VAL A 63 -0.16 2.45 5.55
CA VAL A 63 0.14 1.21 4.83
C VAL A 63 -1.12 0.65 4.22
N ARG A 64 -1.10 0.39 2.91
CA ARG A 64 -2.19 -0.23 2.16
C ARG A 64 -1.72 -1.49 1.46
N VAL A 65 -2.55 -2.53 1.47
CA VAL A 65 -2.29 -3.77 0.76
C VAL A 65 -3.27 -3.86 -0.41
N CYS A 66 -2.80 -4.16 -1.62
CA CYS A 66 -3.67 -4.22 -2.78
C CYS A 66 -3.47 -5.47 -3.63
N SER A 67 -4.48 -5.83 -4.40
CA SER A 67 -4.44 -6.95 -5.36
C SER A 67 -4.21 -8.32 -4.73
N LEU A 68 -4.65 -8.53 -3.48
CA LEU A 68 -4.69 -9.87 -2.91
C LEU A 68 -5.65 -10.74 -3.73
N LYS A 69 -5.27 -11.99 -4.01
CA LYS A 69 -6.10 -12.91 -4.80
C LYS A 69 -7.36 -13.28 -4.02
N GLY A 70 -8.48 -13.47 -4.75
CA GLY A 70 -9.74 -13.92 -4.16
C GLY A 70 -9.59 -15.21 -3.36
N THR A 71 -8.90 -16.21 -3.91
CA THR A 71 -8.64 -17.48 -3.21
C THR A 71 -7.91 -17.29 -1.88
N VAL A 72 -6.91 -16.41 -1.84
CA VAL A 72 -6.17 -16.09 -0.61
C VAL A 72 -7.05 -15.32 0.38
N LEU A 73 -7.90 -14.42 -0.12
CA LEU A 73 -8.89 -13.72 0.71
C LEU A 73 -9.89 -14.69 1.35
N ASP A 74 -10.39 -15.65 0.59
CA ASP A 74 -11.34 -16.66 1.06
C ASP A 74 -10.69 -17.55 2.13
N GLU A 75 -9.45 -17.98 1.90
CA GLU A 75 -8.65 -18.75 2.87
C GLU A 75 -8.50 -17.99 4.19
N ILE A 76 -8.05 -16.74 4.19
CA ILE A 76 -7.87 -15.98 5.43
C ILE A 76 -9.19 -15.61 6.12
N GLN A 77 -10.27 -15.42 5.35
CA GLN A 77 -11.59 -15.14 5.91
C GLN A 77 -12.20 -16.36 6.62
N SER A 78 -11.85 -17.56 6.18
CA SER A 78 -12.27 -18.81 6.83
C SER A 78 -11.58 -19.06 8.18
N MET A 79 -10.48 -18.35 8.47
CA MET A 79 -9.78 -18.46 9.75
C MET A 79 -10.61 -17.79 10.85
N THR A 80 -11.11 -18.57 11.81
CA THR A 80 -12.07 -18.19 12.86
C THR A 80 -11.61 -17.07 13.81
N SER A 81 -10.36 -16.60 13.67
CA SER A 81 -9.77 -15.50 14.45
C SER A 81 -9.73 -14.16 13.70
N PHE A 82 -10.36 -14.06 12.52
CA PHE A 82 -10.17 -12.93 11.61
C PHE A 82 -10.91 -11.64 12.06
N GLN A 83 -10.52 -11.05 13.19
CA GLN A 83 -10.69 -9.62 13.50
C GLN A 83 -9.43 -8.85 13.08
N SER A 84 -9.08 -9.01 11.81
CA SER A 84 -7.82 -8.48 11.31
C SER A 84 -7.94 -7.01 10.90
N VAL A 85 -7.00 -6.18 11.35
CA VAL A 85 -6.90 -4.78 10.88
C VAL A 85 -6.61 -4.71 9.39
N LEU A 86 -5.98 -5.75 8.83
CA LEU A 86 -5.68 -5.88 7.40
C LEU A 86 -6.92 -5.62 6.54
N LYS A 87 -8.11 -6.08 6.97
CA LYS A 87 -9.37 -5.90 6.23
C LYS A 87 -9.64 -4.46 5.81
N TYR A 88 -9.34 -3.51 6.69
CA TYR A 88 -9.61 -2.08 6.47
C TYR A 88 -8.52 -1.39 5.64
N HIS A 89 -7.40 -2.06 5.43
CA HIS A 89 -6.26 -1.57 4.66
C HIS A 89 -6.13 -2.26 3.30
N LEU A 90 -7.11 -3.11 2.94
CA LEU A 90 -7.17 -3.78 1.64
C LEU A 90 -7.78 -2.88 0.57
N SER A 91 -7.17 -2.86 -0.61
CA SER A 91 -7.70 -2.28 -1.84
C SER A 91 -7.77 -3.33 -2.93
N LYS A 92 -8.77 -3.27 -3.82
CA LYS A 92 -8.93 -4.31 -4.87
C LYS A 92 -7.73 -4.33 -5.82
N ASN A 93 -7.18 -3.17 -6.13
CA ASN A 93 -6.11 -3.02 -7.10
C ASN A 93 -5.24 -1.79 -6.79
N SER A 94 -4.10 -1.68 -7.47
CA SER A 94 -3.17 -0.57 -7.29
C SER A 94 -3.80 0.79 -7.60
N LYS A 95 -4.74 0.86 -8.56
CA LYS A 95 -5.43 2.12 -8.92
C LYS A 95 -6.24 2.65 -7.73
N GLU A 96 -7.02 1.79 -7.09
CA GLU A 96 -7.77 2.14 -5.88
C GLU A 96 -6.84 2.51 -4.71
N ALA A 97 -5.74 1.78 -4.52
CA ALA A 97 -4.77 2.09 -3.48
C ALA A 97 -4.08 3.45 -3.69
N ILE A 98 -3.70 3.76 -4.92
CA ILE A 98 -3.10 5.05 -5.31
C ILE A 98 -4.12 6.18 -5.14
N ALA A 99 -5.37 5.98 -5.59
CA ALA A 99 -6.43 6.95 -5.39
C ALA A 99 -6.68 7.24 -3.90
N GLY A 100 -6.70 6.20 -3.06
CA GLY A 100 -6.80 6.32 -1.60
C GLY A 100 -5.65 7.12 -0.99
N MET A 101 -4.41 6.81 -1.37
CA MET A 101 -3.23 7.56 -0.95
C MET A 101 -3.30 9.04 -1.37
N LEU A 102 -3.72 9.32 -2.60
CA LEU A 102 -3.82 10.69 -3.13
C LEU A 102 -4.89 11.54 -2.44
N MET A 103 -5.85 10.94 -1.73
CA MET A 103 -6.81 11.69 -0.90
C MET A 103 -6.17 12.26 0.38
N GLU A 104 -5.05 11.69 0.82
CA GLU A 104 -4.34 12.08 2.05
C GLU A 104 -3.09 12.94 1.79
N ILE A 105 -2.61 12.94 0.55
CA ILE A 105 -1.48 13.76 0.12
C ILE A 105 -1.94 15.21 -0.10
N ASP A 106 -1.05 16.16 0.19
CA ASP A 106 -1.23 17.57 -0.15
C ASP A 106 -1.36 17.74 -1.67
N LYS A 107 -2.55 18.13 -2.11
CA LYS A 107 -2.90 18.29 -3.52
C LYS A 107 -2.09 19.41 -4.17
N GLU A 108 -1.68 20.43 -3.42
CA GLU A 108 -0.84 21.51 -3.94
C GLU A 108 0.57 21.01 -4.26
N GLN A 109 1.11 20.08 -3.47
CA GLN A 109 2.36 19.41 -3.80
C GLN A 109 2.21 18.62 -5.13
N CYS A 110 1.11 17.91 -5.33
CA CYS A 110 0.84 17.18 -6.56
C CYS A 110 0.69 18.08 -7.79
N ARG A 111 0.11 19.29 -7.65
CA ARG A 111 0.00 20.27 -8.75
C ARG A 111 1.36 20.74 -9.26
N HIS A 112 2.33 20.89 -8.37
CA HIS A 112 3.68 21.37 -8.68
C HIS A 112 4.70 20.24 -8.88
N CYS A 113 4.29 18.98 -8.69
CA CYS A 113 5.16 17.82 -8.82
C CYS A 113 5.59 17.61 -10.30
N PRO A 114 6.90 17.62 -10.60
CA PRO A 114 7.39 17.40 -11.97
C PRO A 114 7.37 15.92 -12.37
N ALA A 115 7.36 15.00 -11.40
CA ALA A 115 7.52 13.58 -11.66
C ALA A 115 6.32 12.96 -12.40
N ARG A 116 5.09 13.38 -12.07
CA ARG A 116 3.83 13.01 -12.78
C ARG A 116 3.72 11.51 -13.12
N ILE A 117 4.14 10.63 -12.21
CA ILE A 117 4.34 9.19 -12.48
C ILE A 117 3.06 8.34 -12.45
N PHE A 118 1.93 8.88 -11.98
CA PHE A 118 0.67 8.15 -11.84
C PHE A 118 -0.36 8.65 -12.85
N ASN A 119 -1.25 7.78 -13.30
CA ASN A 119 -2.33 8.15 -14.22
C ASN A 119 -3.28 9.19 -13.60
N GLU A 120 -3.44 9.13 -12.27
CA GLU A 120 -4.23 10.04 -11.46
C GLU A 120 -3.65 11.47 -11.43
N CYS A 121 -2.38 11.67 -11.81
CA CYS A 121 -1.76 12.99 -11.88
C CYS A 121 -2.48 13.93 -12.85
N THR A 122 -3.22 13.40 -13.83
CA THR A 122 -4.06 14.16 -14.76
C THR A 122 -5.15 14.97 -14.06
N ASN A 123 -5.61 14.53 -12.88
CA ASN A 123 -6.61 15.23 -12.08
C ASN A 123 -6.07 16.46 -11.32
N PHE A 124 -4.75 16.69 -11.37
CA PHE A 124 -4.08 17.81 -10.69
C PHE A 124 -3.36 18.71 -11.70
N PRO A 125 -4.07 19.34 -12.66
CA PRO A 125 -3.42 20.18 -13.67
C PRO A 125 -2.65 21.32 -13.00
N VAL A 126 -1.49 21.65 -13.58
CA VAL A 126 -0.70 22.80 -13.15
C VAL A 126 -1.56 24.05 -13.33
N HIS A 127 -1.69 24.89 -12.32
CA HIS A 127 -2.32 26.18 -12.52
C HIS A 127 -1.38 27.03 -13.39
N HIS A 128 -1.71 27.17 -14.67
CA HIS A 128 -1.16 28.27 -15.47
C HIS A 128 -1.71 29.56 -14.87
N ARG A 129 -0.91 30.26 -14.06
CA ARG A 129 -1.15 31.70 -13.84
C ARG A 129 -0.97 32.35 -15.21
N SER A 130 -2.07 32.74 -15.85
CA SER A 130 -2.02 33.64 -17.00
C SER A 130 -1.19 34.87 -16.59
N PRO A 131 -0.20 35.30 -17.41
CA PRO A 131 0.44 36.58 -17.17
C PRO A 131 -0.67 37.64 -17.22
N LYS A 132 -0.82 38.45 -16.17
CA LYS A 132 -1.59 39.68 -16.29
C LYS A 132 -0.89 40.50 -17.37
N LEU A 133 -1.51 40.66 -18.54
CA LEU A 133 -1.10 41.68 -19.48
C LEU A 133 -1.30 43.03 -18.77
N LEU A 134 -0.20 43.73 -18.52
CA LEU A 134 -0.14 45.15 -18.23
C LEU A 134 0.15 45.89 -19.54
#